data_AF-A0A843EYZ5-F1
#
_entry.id   AF-A0A843EYZ5-F1
#
_cell.length_a   1.000
_cell.length_b   1.000
_cell.length_c   1.000
_cell.angle_alpha   90.00
_cell.angle_beta   90.00
_cell.angle_gamma   90.00
#
_symmetry.space_group_name_H-M   'P 1'
#
loop_
_entity.id
_entity.type
_entity.pdbx_description
1 polymer ?
#
loop_
_entity_poly.entity_id
_entity_poly.type
_entity_poly.pdbx_seq_one_letter_code
_entity_poly.pdbx_strand_id
1 'polypeptide(L)'
;MKVLVVGTGAREHAICDALIKDDVELYAYMSKNNPGISKISTFKKGDEGEVDEVAKFAKENGIELAVIGPEAPLGKGIVNALEAAGVPCVGPAQESARIETDKSFMRNLFEKYQIKGSLTYKVFDNYEDIIAFLDEYEKDVVVKPVGLTGGKGVKIVGDHLKDNQDAKAYAKEVMDNAMGGFAQVIIEEKVVGEEFTIQAFCDGENLAPMPAAQDHPH
;
A
#
# COMPACT_ATOMS: atom_id res chain seq x y z
N MET A 1 18.56 -20.12 13.63
CA MET A 1 17.37 -20.01 12.79
C MET A 1 17.74 -19.30 11.50
N LYS A 2 17.37 -19.83 10.33
CA LYS A 2 17.60 -19.18 9.03
C LYS A 2 16.38 -18.37 8.60
N VAL A 3 16.53 -17.06 8.50
CA VAL A 3 15.43 -16.15 8.19
C VAL A 3 15.67 -15.45 6.86
N LEU A 4 14.68 -15.47 5.98
CA LEU A 4 14.70 -14.77 4.70
C LEU A 4 13.95 -13.44 4.81
N VAL A 5 14.57 -12.34 4.40
CA VAL A 5 13.89 -11.06 4.18
C VAL A 5 13.79 -10.79 2.67
N VAL A 6 12.58 -10.57 2.16
CA VAL A 6 12.35 -10.24 0.76
C VAL A 6 12.15 -8.73 0.63
N GLY A 7 12.91 -8.10 -0.25
CA GLY A 7 12.87 -6.67 -0.52
C GLY A 7 14.26 -6.01 -0.44
N THR A 8 14.33 -4.75 -0.90
CA THR A 8 15.58 -4.04 -1.15
C THR A 8 15.69 -2.69 -0.43
N GLY A 9 14.58 -2.17 0.09
CA GLY A 9 14.46 -0.80 0.60
C GLY A 9 15.01 -0.60 2.01
N ALA A 10 14.79 0.61 2.53
CA ALA A 10 15.15 0.97 3.91
C ALA A 10 14.32 0.21 4.95
N ARG A 11 13.05 -0.08 4.66
CA ARG A 11 12.18 -0.92 5.50
C ARG A 11 12.80 -2.31 5.70
N GLU A 12 13.24 -2.95 4.63
CA GLU A 12 13.83 -4.28 4.72
C GLU A 12 15.20 -4.26 5.40
N HIS A 13 15.99 -3.20 5.22
CA HIS A 13 17.20 -3.02 6.01
C HIS A 13 16.91 -2.91 7.51
N ALA A 14 15.91 -2.12 7.91
CA ALA A 14 15.50 -2.00 9.31
C ALA A 14 14.98 -3.33 9.89
N ILE A 15 14.26 -4.12 9.09
CA ILE A 15 13.82 -5.48 9.47
C ILE A 15 15.04 -6.39 9.68
N CYS A 16 16.00 -6.40 8.75
CA CYS A 16 17.24 -7.18 8.90
C CYS A 16 18.00 -6.76 10.18
N ASP A 17 18.17 -5.47 10.43
CA ASP A 17 18.82 -4.94 11.64
C ASP A 17 18.08 -5.33 12.93
N ALA A 18 16.74 -5.42 12.91
CA ALA A 18 15.97 -5.84 14.07
C ALA A 18 16.04 -7.36 14.33
N LEU A 19 16.24 -8.15 13.27
CA LEU A 19 16.29 -9.62 13.32
C LEU A 19 17.70 -10.15 13.61
N ILE A 20 18.76 -9.42 13.27
CA ILE A 20 20.12 -9.90 13.46
C ILE A 20 20.43 -10.07 14.96
N LYS A 21 20.59 -11.33 15.37
CA LYS A 21 20.92 -11.78 16.72
C LYS A 21 21.91 -12.94 16.60
N ASP A 22 22.58 -13.30 17.69
CA ASP A 22 23.63 -14.33 17.68
C ASP A 22 23.17 -15.71 17.17
N ASP A 23 21.86 -15.99 17.21
CA ASP A 23 21.24 -17.26 16.80
C ASP A 23 20.48 -17.19 15.45
N VAL A 24 20.54 -16.06 14.74
CA VAL A 24 19.83 -15.85 13.47
C VAL A 24 20.83 -15.72 12.30
N GLU A 25 20.68 -16.59 11.32
CA GLU A 25 21.35 -16.49 10.02
C GLU A 25 20.42 -15.76 9.04
N LEU A 26 20.76 -14.54 8.65
CA LEU A 26 19.96 -13.75 7.73
C LEU A 26 20.26 -14.07 6.28
N TYR A 27 19.19 -14.24 5.52
CA TYR A 27 19.16 -14.33 4.07
C TYR A 27 18.33 -13.18 3.50
N ALA A 28 18.69 -12.70 2.31
CA ALA A 28 17.92 -11.68 1.62
C ALA A 28 17.67 -12.03 0.15
N TYR A 29 16.49 -11.69 -0.36
CA TYR A 29 16.17 -11.72 -1.78
C TYR A 29 15.80 -10.31 -2.23
N MET A 30 16.66 -9.69 -3.04
CA MET A 30 16.57 -8.26 -3.36
C MET A 30 16.71 -7.96 -4.86
N SER A 31 15.87 -7.08 -5.39
CA SER A 31 15.90 -6.64 -6.78
C SER A 31 17.11 -5.79 -7.15
N LYS A 32 17.69 -5.06 -6.17
CA LYS A 32 18.97 -4.35 -6.32
C LYS A 32 19.87 -4.66 -5.13
N ASN A 33 21.18 -4.46 -5.31
CA ASN A 33 22.10 -4.62 -4.20
C ASN A 33 21.95 -3.43 -3.23
N ASN A 34 21.39 -3.67 -2.05
CA ASN A 34 21.40 -2.73 -0.94
C ASN A 34 22.66 -2.98 -0.07
N PRO A 35 23.62 -2.03 0.00
CA PRO A 35 24.87 -2.21 0.73
C PRO A 35 24.72 -2.42 2.24
N GLY A 36 23.62 -1.98 2.84
CA GLY A 36 23.30 -2.23 4.25
C GLY A 36 22.94 -3.70 4.45
N ILE A 37 21.91 -4.16 3.73
CA ILE A 37 21.43 -5.55 3.77
C ILE A 37 22.54 -6.54 3.39
N SER A 38 23.33 -6.24 2.35
CA SER A 38 24.38 -7.14 1.87
C SER A 38 25.52 -7.37 2.87
N LYS A 39 25.72 -6.44 3.83
CA LYS A 39 26.77 -6.58 4.85
C LYS A 39 26.38 -7.52 5.98
N ILE A 40 25.08 -7.74 6.17
CA ILE A 40 24.52 -8.44 7.33
C ILE A 40 23.72 -9.69 6.93
N SER A 41 23.72 -10.08 5.66
CA SER A 41 22.96 -11.24 5.16
C SER A 41 23.65 -11.96 3.99
N THR A 42 23.35 -13.25 3.84
CA THR A 42 23.60 -13.98 2.59
C THR A 42 22.48 -13.66 1.60
N PHE A 43 22.78 -13.15 0.41
CA PHE A 43 21.72 -12.65 -0.48
C PHE A 43 21.75 -13.23 -1.89
N LYS A 44 20.56 -13.25 -2.52
CA LYS A 44 20.38 -13.46 -3.95
C LYS A 44 19.76 -12.20 -4.56
N LYS A 45 20.33 -11.78 -5.69
CA LYS A 45 19.74 -10.73 -6.52
C LYS A 45 18.76 -11.34 -7.52
N GLY A 46 17.55 -10.82 -7.59
CA GLY A 46 16.52 -11.29 -8.52
C GLY A 46 15.25 -10.44 -8.41
N ASP A 47 14.31 -10.62 -9.33
CA ASP A 47 12.99 -9.98 -9.21
C ASP A 47 12.21 -10.63 -8.06
N GLU A 48 11.85 -9.83 -7.05
CA GLU A 48 11.09 -10.28 -5.88
C GLU A 48 9.71 -10.81 -6.27
N GLY A 49 9.19 -10.42 -7.43
CA GLY A 49 7.92 -10.89 -7.98
C GLY A 49 7.99 -12.20 -8.77
N GLU A 50 9.17 -12.78 -8.99
CA GLU A 50 9.32 -14.14 -9.51
C GLU A 50 9.21 -15.14 -8.35
N VAL A 51 7.99 -15.30 -7.83
CA VAL A 51 7.72 -15.95 -6.54
C VAL A 51 8.24 -17.39 -6.46
N ASP A 52 8.22 -18.12 -7.57
CA ASP A 52 8.77 -19.49 -7.66
C ASP A 52 10.29 -19.51 -7.46
N GLU A 53 11.01 -18.51 -7.96
CA GLU A 53 12.46 -18.40 -7.78
C GLU A 53 12.82 -18.00 -6.34
N VAL A 54 11.97 -17.23 -5.68
CA VAL A 54 12.13 -16.92 -4.25
C VAL A 54 11.88 -18.16 -3.39
N ALA A 55 10.80 -18.91 -3.67
CA ALA A 55 10.49 -20.14 -2.95
C ALA A 55 11.57 -21.22 -3.16
N LYS A 56 12.09 -21.35 -4.38
CA LYS A 56 13.24 -22.22 -4.67
C LYS A 56 14.47 -21.83 -3.88
N PHE A 57 14.82 -20.53 -3.88
CA PHE A 57 15.94 -20.03 -3.08
C PHE A 57 15.75 -20.32 -1.59
N ALA A 58 14.55 -20.13 -1.06
CA ALA A 58 14.24 -20.41 0.34
C ALA A 58 14.44 -21.91 0.68
N LYS A 59 13.96 -22.80 -0.19
CA LYS A 59 14.11 -24.25 -0.02
C LYS A 59 15.57 -24.71 -0.11
N GLU A 60 16.32 -24.22 -1.10
CA GLU A 60 17.73 -24.57 -1.30
C GLU A 60 18.62 -24.16 -0.12
N ASN A 61 18.27 -23.08 0.57
CA ASN A 61 19.03 -22.59 1.72
C ASN A 61 18.51 -23.09 3.08
N GLY A 62 17.39 -23.83 3.09
CA GLY A 62 16.77 -24.33 4.32
C GLY A 62 16.22 -23.21 5.19
N ILE A 63 15.56 -22.22 4.59
CA ILE A 63 14.93 -21.11 5.32
C ILE A 63 13.81 -21.64 6.21
N GLU A 64 13.79 -21.18 7.46
CA GLU A 64 12.83 -21.58 8.50
C GLU A 64 11.71 -20.56 8.70
N LEU A 65 11.91 -19.31 8.28
CA LEU A 65 10.94 -18.22 8.33
C LEU A 65 11.25 -17.20 7.24
N ALA A 66 10.23 -16.70 6.54
CA ALA A 66 10.37 -15.59 5.60
C ALA A 66 9.60 -14.34 6.08
N VAL A 67 10.15 -13.15 5.88
CA VAL A 67 9.52 -11.85 6.14
C VAL A 67 9.43 -11.09 4.83
N ILE A 68 8.20 -10.74 4.42
CA ILE A 68 7.95 -10.08 3.14
C ILE A 68 7.81 -8.59 3.38
N GLY A 69 8.77 -7.80 2.89
CA GLY A 69 8.74 -6.36 3.01
C GLY A 69 7.78 -5.68 2.03
N PRO A 70 7.97 -5.84 0.70
CA PRO A 70 7.18 -5.13 -0.31
C PRO A 70 5.83 -5.78 -0.61
N GLU A 71 4.87 -4.92 -0.92
CA GLU A 71 3.47 -5.22 -1.25
C GLU A 71 3.31 -5.89 -2.63
N ALA A 72 4.17 -5.54 -3.58
CA ALA A 72 4.09 -6.07 -4.95
C ALA A 72 4.16 -7.62 -5.02
N PRO A 73 5.14 -8.31 -4.38
CA PRO A 73 5.15 -9.77 -4.37
C PRO A 73 4.07 -10.41 -3.50
N LEU A 74 3.52 -9.71 -2.49
CA LEU A 74 2.34 -10.17 -1.75
C LEU A 74 1.14 -10.32 -2.70
N GLY A 75 0.91 -9.32 -3.56
CA GLY A 75 -0.13 -9.38 -4.60
C GLY A 75 0.09 -10.48 -5.66
N LYS A 76 1.33 -10.99 -5.80
CA LYS A 76 1.67 -12.11 -6.68
C LYS A 76 1.64 -13.48 -5.99
N GLY A 77 1.30 -13.54 -4.70
CA GLY A 77 1.17 -14.79 -3.95
C GLY A 77 2.50 -15.39 -3.48
N ILE A 78 3.49 -14.56 -3.16
CA ILE A 78 4.77 -15.02 -2.62
C ILE A 78 4.63 -15.85 -1.33
N VAL A 79 3.71 -15.45 -0.44
CA VAL A 79 3.43 -16.17 0.81
C VAL A 79 2.85 -17.55 0.50
N ASN A 80 1.87 -17.63 -0.42
CA ASN A 80 1.29 -18.90 -0.84
C ASN A 80 2.36 -19.85 -1.41
N ALA A 81 3.28 -19.32 -2.23
CA ALA A 81 4.38 -20.11 -2.82
C ALA A 81 5.39 -20.61 -1.77
N LEU A 82 5.77 -19.76 -0.81
CA LEU A 82 6.68 -20.12 0.28
C LEU A 82 6.06 -21.14 1.24
N GLU A 83 4.79 -20.95 1.62
CA GLU A 83 4.07 -21.90 2.48
C GLU A 83 3.89 -23.25 1.78
N ALA A 84 3.59 -23.28 0.48
CA ALA A 84 3.55 -24.51 -0.31
C ALA A 84 4.92 -25.22 -0.37
N ALA A 85 6.02 -24.48 -0.24
CA ALA A 85 7.38 -25.00 -0.11
C ALA A 85 7.75 -25.38 1.34
N GLY A 86 6.84 -25.21 2.31
CA GLY A 86 7.05 -25.53 3.72
C GLY A 86 7.74 -24.43 4.53
N VAL A 87 7.79 -23.20 4.02
CA VAL A 87 8.41 -22.05 4.69
C VAL A 87 7.33 -21.11 5.24
N PRO A 88 7.16 -21.02 6.58
CA PRO A 88 6.20 -20.09 7.17
C PRO A 88 6.61 -18.63 6.92
N CYS A 89 5.63 -17.73 6.88
CA CYS A 89 5.83 -16.35 6.46
C CYS A 89 5.25 -15.31 7.43
N VAL A 90 5.93 -14.17 7.55
CA VAL A 90 5.38 -12.91 8.04
C VAL A 90 4.97 -12.09 6.81
N GLY A 91 3.68 -12.09 6.54
CA GLY A 91 3.05 -11.40 5.42
C GLY A 91 1.70 -12.05 5.08
N PRO A 92 0.74 -11.30 4.53
CA PRO A 92 -0.54 -11.88 4.14
C PRO A 92 -0.43 -12.79 2.91
N ALA A 93 -1.23 -13.86 2.87
CA ALA A 93 -1.50 -14.59 1.64
C ALA A 93 -2.12 -13.66 0.57
N GLN A 94 -2.03 -14.04 -0.71
CA GLN A 94 -2.49 -13.24 -1.85
C GLN A 94 -3.92 -12.72 -1.66
N GLU A 95 -4.80 -13.60 -1.16
CA GLU A 95 -6.22 -13.33 -0.96
C GLU A 95 -6.44 -12.21 0.07
N SER A 96 -5.63 -12.19 1.12
CA SER A 96 -5.68 -11.18 2.19
C SER A 96 -4.95 -9.90 1.81
N ALA A 97 -3.86 -9.99 1.02
CA ALA A 97 -3.11 -8.85 0.51
C ALA A 97 -3.96 -7.91 -0.37
N ARG A 98 -5.12 -8.38 -0.85
CA ARG A 98 -6.12 -7.58 -1.57
C ARG A 98 -6.60 -6.36 -0.81
N ILE A 99 -6.54 -6.35 0.53
CA ILE A 99 -6.91 -5.15 1.30
C ILE A 99 -6.03 -3.93 0.97
N GLU A 100 -4.78 -4.15 0.56
CA GLU A 100 -3.86 -3.09 0.12
C GLU A 100 -3.79 -2.98 -1.41
N THR A 101 -3.78 -4.13 -2.10
CA THR A 101 -3.56 -4.18 -3.56
C THR A 101 -4.82 -3.92 -4.39
N ASP A 102 -6.01 -4.07 -3.80
CA ASP A 102 -7.31 -3.85 -4.46
C ASP A 102 -8.16 -2.88 -3.62
N LYS A 103 -8.11 -1.60 -4.00
CA LYS A 103 -8.89 -0.54 -3.34
C LYS A 103 -10.39 -0.85 -3.33
N SER A 104 -10.93 -1.47 -4.38
CA SER A 104 -12.37 -1.79 -4.42
C SER A 104 -12.73 -2.86 -3.39
N PHE A 105 -11.87 -3.87 -3.21
CA PHE A 105 -12.04 -4.90 -2.19
C PHE A 105 -12.01 -4.32 -0.78
N MET A 106 -11.04 -3.46 -0.47
CA MET A 106 -10.95 -2.79 0.83
C MET A 106 -12.22 -1.99 1.14
N ARG A 107 -12.76 -1.27 0.17
CA ARG A 107 -13.95 -0.42 0.37
C ARG A 107 -15.21 -1.24 0.58
N ASN A 108 -15.40 -2.29 -0.21
CA ASN A 108 -16.46 -3.26 0.03
C ASN A 108 -16.37 -3.89 1.43
N LEU A 109 -15.16 -4.11 1.95
CA LEU A 109 -14.96 -4.61 3.31
C LEU A 109 -15.42 -3.58 4.36
N PHE A 110 -15.07 -2.31 4.18
CA PHE A 110 -15.48 -1.23 5.08
C PHE A 110 -17.01 -1.05 5.08
N GLU A 111 -17.65 -1.08 3.91
CA GLU A 111 -19.11 -1.00 3.80
C GLU A 111 -19.79 -2.22 4.43
N LYS A 112 -19.37 -3.43 4.05
CA LYS A 112 -19.96 -4.70 4.53
C LYS A 112 -19.90 -4.83 6.06
N TYR A 113 -18.79 -4.43 6.67
CA TYR A 113 -18.57 -4.55 8.11
C TYR A 113 -18.78 -3.22 8.86
N GLN A 114 -19.26 -2.18 8.19
CA GLN A 114 -19.51 -0.86 8.77
C GLN A 114 -18.30 -0.30 9.54
N ILE A 115 -17.10 -0.49 8.98
CA ILE A 115 -15.85 -0.02 9.56
C ILE A 115 -15.84 1.51 9.53
N LYS A 116 -15.74 2.13 10.71
CA LYS A 116 -15.70 3.58 10.84
C LYS A 116 -14.40 4.14 10.26
N GLY A 117 -14.45 5.38 9.75
CA GLY A 117 -13.27 6.09 9.25
C GLY A 117 -13.02 5.93 7.75
N SER A 118 -13.90 5.25 7.00
CA SER A 118 -13.87 5.41 5.54
C SER A 118 -14.26 6.84 5.19
N LEU A 119 -13.38 7.54 4.48
CA LEU A 119 -13.72 8.81 3.86
C LEU A 119 -14.79 8.61 2.81
N THR A 120 -15.72 9.55 2.72
CA THR A 120 -16.67 9.59 1.62
C THR A 120 -15.89 9.87 0.32
N TYR A 121 -16.08 9.05 -0.70
CA TYR A 121 -15.57 9.35 -2.03
C TYR A 121 -16.46 8.74 -3.10
N LYS A 122 -16.41 9.31 -4.30
CA LYS A 122 -17.11 8.77 -5.47
C LYS A 122 -16.29 9.03 -6.74
N VAL A 123 -16.31 8.06 -7.64
CA VAL A 123 -15.76 8.19 -9.00
C VAL A 123 -16.90 8.56 -9.92
N PHE A 124 -16.65 9.54 -10.78
CA PHE A 124 -17.63 10.05 -11.73
C PHE A 124 -17.10 9.94 -13.14
N ASP A 125 -17.98 9.56 -14.06
CA ASP A 125 -17.75 9.48 -15.50
C ASP A 125 -18.67 10.42 -16.30
N ASN A 126 -19.53 11.18 -15.62
CA ASN A 126 -20.41 12.19 -16.19
C ASN A 126 -20.48 13.43 -15.29
N TYR A 127 -20.72 14.58 -15.90
CA TYR A 127 -20.62 15.87 -15.23
C TYR A 127 -21.87 16.18 -14.38
N GLU A 128 -23.02 15.68 -14.78
CA GLU A 128 -24.30 15.86 -14.11
C GLU A 128 -24.28 15.23 -12.70
N ASP A 129 -23.76 14.01 -12.57
CA ASP A 129 -23.63 13.33 -11.28
C ASP A 129 -22.65 14.04 -10.34
N ILE A 130 -21.62 14.69 -10.88
CA ILE A 130 -20.68 15.50 -10.10
C ILE A 130 -21.38 16.71 -9.50
N ILE A 131 -22.18 17.41 -10.30
CA ILE A 131 -22.95 18.56 -9.84
C ILE A 131 -23.90 18.13 -8.73
N ALA A 132 -24.68 17.07 -8.96
CA ALA A 132 -25.63 16.56 -7.99
C ALA A 132 -24.94 16.19 -6.67
N PHE A 133 -23.80 15.50 -6.74
CA PHE A 133 -23.02 15.14 -5.56
C PHE A 133 -22.50 16.37 -4.82
N LEU A 134 -21.89 17.33 -5.51
CA LEU A 134 -21.29 18.52 -4.87
C LEU A 134 -22.32 19.53 -4.36
N ASP A 135 -23.55 19.51 -4.87
CA ASP A 135 -24.67 20.30 -4.34
C ASP A 135 -25.28 19.67 -3.09
N GLU A 136 -25.32 18.34 -3.00
CA GLU A 136 -25.78 17.61 -1.81
C GLU A 136 -24.70 17.54 -0.71
N TYR A 137 -23.43 17.53 -1.11
CA TYR A 137 -22.29 17.38 -0.20
C TYR A 137 -21.83 18.74 0.34
N GLU A 138 -22.37 19.14 1.50
CA GLU A 138 -22.13 20.43 2.17
C GLU A 138 -20.73 20.58 2.81
N LYS A 139 -19.75 19.75 2.44
CA LYS A 139 -18.39 19.76 3.01
C LYS A 139 -17.35 20.05 1.94
N ASP A 140 -16.20 20.56 2.37
CA ASP A 140 -15.02 20.68 1.53
C ASP A 140 -14.62 19.32 0.93
N VAL A 141 -14.16 19.35 -0.32
CA VAL A 141 -13.76 18.16 -1.07
C VAL A 141 -12.35 18.27 -1.63
N VAL A 142 -11.81 17.12 -2.02
CA VAL A 142 -10.61 16.97 -2.83
C VAL A 142 -11.01 16.41 -4.18
N VAL A 143 -10.60 17.06 -5.26
CA VAL A 143 -10.83 16.64 -6.65
C VAL A 143 -9.53 16.07 -7.22
N LYS A 144 -9.59 14.82 -7.72
CA LYS A 144 -8.41 14.07 -8.19
C LYS A 144 -8.69 13.38 -9.53
N PRO A 145 -7.74 13.36 -10.47
CA PRO A 145 -7.80 12.45 -11.61
C PRO A 145 -7.70 10.99 -11.15
N VAL A 146 -8.34 10.06 -11.87
CA VAL A 146 -8.32 8.61 -11.54
C VAL A 146 -6.93 8.00 -11.75
N GLY A 147 -6.21 8.43 -12.78
CA GLY A 147 -4.92 7.84 -13.15
C GLY A 147 -3.72 8.35 -12.35
N LEU A 148 -2.58 7.67 -12.52
CA LEU A 148 -1.31 8.05 -11.90
C LEU A 148 -0.75 9.32 -12.55
N THR A 149 -0.94 10.46 -11.89
CA THR A 149 -0.43 11.77 -12.34
C THR A 149 0.83 12.23 -11.60
N GLY A 150 1.41 11.37 -10.75
CA GLY A 150 2.57 11.71 -9.93
C GLY A 150 2.29 12.85 -8.95
N GLY A 151 1.09 12.88 -8.36
CA GLY A 151 0.63 13.93 -7.44
C GLY A 151 0.14 15.21 -8.12
N LYS A 152 0.24 15.33 -9.46
CA LYS A 152 -0.24 16.51 -10.20
C LYS A 152 -1.74 16.43 -10.44
N GLY A 153 -2.46 17.53 -10.26
CA GLY A 153 -3.90 17.60 -10.51
C GLY A 153 -4.79 17.15 -9.35
N VAL A 154 -4.21 16.91 -8.18
CA VAL A 154 -4.99 16.90 -6.93
C VAL A 154 -5.24 18.35 -6.55
N LYS A 155 -6.50 18.76 -6.43
CA LYS A 155 -6.86 20.10 -5.95
C LYS A 155 -7.85 20.00 -4.78
N ILE A 156 -7.63 20.82 -3.78
CA ILE A 156 -8.37 20.80 -2.51
C ILE A 156 -9.19 22.09 -2.37
N VAL A 157 -10.47 21.97 -2.03
CA VAL A 157 -11.31 23.12 -1.68
C VAL A 157 -10.82 23.75 -0.37
N GLY A 158 -10.69 25.08 -0.36
CA GLY A 158 -10.11 25.86 0.74
C GLY A 158 -8.58 25.98 0.70
N ASP A 159 -7.92 25.47 -0.34
CA ASP A 159 -6.48 25.59 -0.54
C ASP A 159 -6.17 25.93 -2.00
N HIS A 160 -6.44 25.00 -2.92
CA HIS A 160 -6.24 25.19 -4.36
C HIS A 160 -7.48 25.71 -5.09
N LEU A 161 -8.66 25.42 -4.55
CA LEU A 161 -9.98 25.79 -5.08
C LEU A 161 -10.70 26.61 -4.02
N LYS A 162 -11.45 27.63 -4.42
CA LYS A 162 -12.11 28.51 -3.46
C LYS A 162 -13.32 27.85 -2.79
N ASP A 163 -14.15 27.15 -3.57
CA ASP A 163 -15.45 26.62 -3.15
C ASP A 163 -15.89 25.45 -4.05
N ASN A 164 -17.11 24.92 -3.83
CA ASN A 164 -17.67 23.82 -4.62
C ASN A 164 -17.94 24.20 -6.09
N GLN A 165 -18.06 25.49 -6.45
CA GLN A 165 -18.21 25.88 -7.86
C GLN A 165 -16.88 25.74 -8.59
N ASP A 166 -15.78 26.16 -7.96
CA ASP A 166 -14.43 25.91 -8.47
C ASP A 166 -14.15 24.40 -8.56
N ALA A 167 -14.63 23.61 -7.59
CA ALA A 167 -14.53 22.15 -7.63
C ALA A 167 -15.25 21.54 -8.84
N LYS A 168 -16.49 21.97 -9.14
CA LYS A 168 -17.24 21.54 -10.33
C LYS A 168 -16.48 21.90 -11.62
N ALA A 169 -16.04 23.15 -11.75
CA ALA A 169 -15.30 23.62 -12.91
C ALA A 169 -14.02 22.80 -13.12
N TYR A 170 -13.28 22.54 -12.05
CA TYR A 170 -12.06 21.75 -12.13
C TYR A 170 -12.32 20.27 -12.42
N ALA A 171 -13.36 19.66 -11.84
CA ALA A 171 -13.74 18.29 -12.17
C ALA A 171 -14.07 18.16 -13.66
N LYS A 172 -14.76 19.15 -14.23
CA LYS A 172 -15.02 19.20 -15.67
C LYS A 172 -13.72 19.26 -16.48
N GLU A 173 -12.78 20.11 -16.08
CA GLU A 173 -11.46 20.21 -16.72
C GLU A 173 -10.70 18.87 -16.68
N VAL A 174 -10.72 18.18 -15.54
CA VAL A 174 -10.10 16.85 -15.38
C VAL A 174 -10.68 15.85 -16.37
N MET A 175 -12.00 15.82 -16.51
CA MET A 175 -12.69 14.93 -17.43
C MET A 175 -12.47 15.28 -18.90
N ASP A 176 -12.66 16.55 -19.28
CA ASP A 176 -12.55 17.03 -20.66
C ASP A 176 -11.13 16.79 -21.22
N ASN A 177 -10.12 16.96 -20.38
CA ASN A 177 -8.72 16.76 -20.76
C ASN A 177 -8.21 15.33 -20.49
N ALA A 178 -9.07 14.44 -20.00
CA ALA A 178 -8.72 13.09 -19.56
C ALA A 178 -7.43 13.08 -18.71
N MET A 179 -7.35 13.97 -17.72
CA MET A 179 -6.17 14.06 -16.86
C MET A 179 -5.98 12.72 -16.14
N GLY A 180 -4.82 12.09 -16.30
CA GLY A 180 -4.58 10.72 -15.83
C GLY A 180 -4.98 9.62 -16.82
N GLY A 181 -5.36 9.95 -18.05
CA GLY A 181 -5.64 9.00 -19.13
C GLY A 181 -7.09 8.51 -19.20
N PHE A 182 -7.97 8.99 -18.32
CA PHE A 182 -9.38 8.63 -18.27
C PHE A 182 -10.24 9.89 -18.20
N ALA A 183 -11.38 9.90 -18.89
CA ALA A 183 -12.39 10.94 -18.75
C ALA A 183 -13.23 10.70 -17.48
N GLN A 184 -12.56 10.57 -16.34
CA GLN A 184 -13.14 10.27 -15.04
C GLN A 184 -12.45 11.07 -13.94
N VAL A 185 -13.19 11.40 -12.90
CA VAL A 185 -12.69 12.14 -11.74
C VAL A 185 -13.12 11.47 -10.45
N ILE A 186 -12.24 11.52 -9.45
CA ILE A 186 -12.52 11.09 -8.08
C ILE A 186 -12.73 12.34 -7.24
N ILE A 187 -13.82 12.38 -6.49
CA ILE A 187 -14.08 13.42 -5.48
C ILE A 187 -14.12 12.74 -4.12
N GLU A 188 -13.32 13.23 -3.18
CA GLU A 188 -13.19 12.70 -1.83
C GLU A 188 -13.48 13.77 -0.76
N GLU A 189 -13.92 13.34 0.42
CA GLU A 189 -14.01 14.19 1.60
C GLU A 189 -12.64 14.79 1.95
N LYS A 190 -12.58 16.10 2.14
CA LYS A 190 -11.42 16.73 2.75
C LYS A 190 -11.44 16.48 4.26
N VAL A 191 -10.37 15.91 4.77
CA VAL A 191 -10.14 15.78 6.22
C VAL A 191 -9.03 16.74 6.63
N VAL A 192 -9.27 17.44 7.73
CA VAL A 192 -8.29 18.31 8.38
C VAL A 192 -7.93 17.69 9.72
N GLY A 193 -6.66 17.46 9.94
CA GLY A 193 -6.16 16.85 11.16
C GLY A 193 -4.70 16.44 11.02
N GLU A 194 -4.21 15.79 12.07
CA GLU A 194 -2.87 15.25 12.11
C GLU A 194 -2.84 13.88 11.42
N GLU A 195 -1.96 13.70 10.43
CA GLU A 195 -1.71 12.40 9.82
C GLU A 195 -0.76 11.58 10.69
N PHE A 196 -1.13 10.33 10.98
CA PHE A 196 -0.27 9.37 11.67
C PHE A 196 -0.56 7.96 11.16
N THR A 197 0.42 7.08 11.31
CA THR A 197 0.34 5.67 10.95
C THR A 197 0.31 4.82 12.22
N ILE A 198 -0.64 3.88 12.30
CA ILE A 198 -0.64 2.81 13.30
C ILE A 198 -0.50 1.48 12.58
N GLN A 199 0.51 0.72 12.97
CA GLN A 199 0.74 -0.64 12.48
C GLN A 199 0.43 -1.64 13.60
N ALA A 200 0.08 -2.86 13.24
CA ALA A 200 -0.11 -3.95 14.19
C ALA A 200 0.36 -5.27 13.56
N PHE A 201 0.95 -6.14 14.37
CA PHE A 201 1.08 -7.54 14.00
C PHE A 201 -0.28 -8.24 14.14
N CYS A 202 -0.59 -9.13 13.21
CA CYS A 202 -1.83 -9.90 13.19
C CYS A 202 -1.50 -11.36 12.86
N ASP A 203 -2.05 -12.30 13.62
CA ASP A 203 -1.96 -13.76 13.36
C ASP A 203 -3.24 -14.32 12.69
N GLY A 204 -4.19 -13.45 12.37
CA GLY A 204 -5.51 -13.78 11.83
C GLY A 204 -6.65 -13.60 12.84
N GLU A 205 -6.37 -13.69 14.14
CA GLU A 205 -7.38 -13.57 15.21
C GLU A 205 -7.01 -12.55 16.28
N ASN A 206 -5.72 -12.34 16.52
CA ASN A 206 -5.17 -11.45 17.54
C ASN A 206 -4.41 -10.29 16.91
N LEU A 207 -4.39 -9.15 17.60
CA LEU A 207 -3.65 -7.95 17.22
C LEU A 207 -2.65 -7.55 18.29
N ALA A 208 -1.41 -7.26 17.88
CA ALA A 208 -0.39 -6.63 18.70
C ALA A 208 -0.01 -5.27 18.09
N PRO A 209 -0.59 -4.14 18.56
CA PRO A 209 -0.36 -2.83 18.00
C PRO A 209 1.05 -2.30 18.29
N MET A 210 1.60 -1.56 17.34
CA MET A 210 2.87 -0.85 17.45
C MET A 210 2.62 0.63 17.84
N PRO A 211 3.63 1.34 18.37
CA PRO A 211 3.55 2.78 18.57
C PRO A 211 3.18 3.51 17.28
N ALA A 212 2.42 4.60 17.40
CA ALA A 212 2.12 5.46 16.26
C ALA A 212 3.40 6.07 15.69
N ALA A 213 3.46 6.14 14.37
CA ALA A 213 4.55 6.76 13.61
C ALA A 213 4.00 7.88 12.72
N GLN A 214 4.88 8.77 12.28
CA GLN A 214 4.54 9.90 11.44
C GLN A 214 5.71 10.21 10.50
N ASP A 215 5.41 10.52 9.24
CA ASP A 215 6.40 10.94 8.25
C ASP A 215 6.94 12.35 8.56
N HIS A 216 8.22 12.60 8.25
CA HIS A 216 8.86 13.91 8.39
C HIS A 216 9.03 14.60 7.02
N PRO A 217 8.92 15.94 6.89
CA PRO A 217 8.57 16.95 7.90
C PRO A 217 7.16 17.52 7.69
N HIS A 218 6.48 17.88 8.79
CA HIS A 218 5.58 19.03 8.73
C HIS A 218 6.38 20.32 8.62
#